data_AF-A0A8H3APC7-F1
#
_entry.id   AF-A0A8H3APC7-F1
#
_cell.length_a   1.000
_cell.length_b   1.000
_cell.length_c   1.000
_cell.angle_alpha   90.00
_cell.angle_beta   90.00
_cell.angle_gamma   90.00
#
_symmetry.space_group_name_H-M   'P 1'
#
loop_
_entity.id
_entity.type
_entity.pdbx_description
1 polymer ?
#
loop_
_entity_poly.entity_id
_entity_poly.type
_entity_poly.pdbx_seq_one_letter_code
_entity_poly.pdbx_strand_id
1 'polypeptide(L)'
;MNFKTLVLHFPRTVILSLTTTSTTVACRPTDPRPRITSKALVGKKYGPQLTEYLSTREYGRPCELAASLTRQHIANAIKSLAQSESVTYQTFETLMALEWSPLCDHLDLLLDNSEVFPLCIKLLRQLHSQKISILGRAYGFMCLQFLALVVDIGKIAQVNRLDQFLEDVSKLPAGRSIGSYLNNYTRELEGEWLFSHPQGRSGLVLLLGWQQDRTGHRFCLPRIGGCRFDDTMFLLEQLWDDRKGFLCAAQLASRVFPGWGGLLLVIWNSAVQTHGFAHEPKSETPRLKQQAHWTYMFEIALRYGLYSEDREDPIVSEMINSYSLQARLVSPDTYFPVDNDDGNQVVNACTRKLTTGSTFNDMNPLAATTVGYSCRMLRPTSVGVQLPQLYSAALGRMWNEVSAVNQMDAHRYSNFTMHLIGLVTFLRRHVRSESSLLVCAHGALR
;
A
#
# COMPACT_ATOMS: atom_id res chain seq x y z
N MET A 1 -43.10 31.68 20.84
CA MET A 1 -43.99 30.71 20.16
C MET A 1 -43.36 29.34 20.29
N ASN A 2 -44.02 28.47 21.06
CA ASN A 2 -43.56 27.15 21.46
C ASN A 2 -43.81 26.11 20.35
N PHE A 3 -42.83 25.27 20.05
CA PHE A 3 -43.08 23.99 19.39
C PHE A 3 -42.79 22.83 20.35
N LYS A 4 -43.85 22.07 20.60
CA LYS A 4 -43.97 20.98 21.57
C LYS A 4 -43.29 19.71 21.05
N THR A 5 -42.61 19.05 21.98
CA THR A 5 -42.12 17.68 21.96
C THR A 5 -43.27 16.67 21.79
N LEU A 6 -43.10 15.70 20.89
CA LEU A 6 -43.98 14.53 20.75
C LEU A 6 -43.36 13.36 21.54
N VAL A 7 -44.05 12.91 22.59
CA VAL A 7 -43.72 11.73 23.41
C VAL A 7 -44.61 10.59 22.94
N LEU A 8 -44.02 9.46 22.54
CA LEU A 8 -44.76 8.23 22.23
C LEU A 8 -44.64 7.26 23.42
N HIS A 9 -45.78 7.00 24.03
CA HIS A 9 -46.02 5.97 25.04
C HIS A 9 -46.15 4.59 24.39
N PHE A 10 -45.56 3.57 25.00
CA PHE A 10 -46.00 2.18 24.85
C PHE A 10 -46.19 1.53 26.24
N PRO A 11 -47.16 0.61 26.41
CA PRO A 11 -47.68 0.21 27.71
C PRO A 11 -46.92 -0.98 28.36
N ARG A 12 -46.90 -0.97 29.70
CA ARG A 12 -46.69 -2.13 30.60
C ARG A 12 -47.82 -3.14 30.37
N THR A 13 -47.65 -4.45 30.44
CA THR A 13 -47.52 -5.33 31.63
C THR A 13 -47.54 -6.77 31.06
N VAL A 14 -46.84 -7.78 31.58
CA VAL A 14 -47.39 -8.85 32.44
C VAL A 14 -46.25 -9.54 33.17
N ILE A 15 -46.45 -9.67 34.47
CA ILE A 15 -45.66 -10.41 35.45
C ILE A 15 -46.08 -11.88 35.38
N LEU A 16 -45.11 -12.80 35.30
CA LEU A 16 -45.32 -14.21 35.65
C LEU A 16 -44.19 -14.64 36.59
N SER A 17 -44.54 -14.75 37.86
CA SER A 17 -43.78 -15.39 38.92
C SER A 17 -43.95 -16.89 38.83
N LEU A 18 -42.85 -17.65 38.82
CA LEU A 18 -42.84 -19.06 39.19
C LEU A 18 -41.69 -19.29 40.16
N THR A 19 -42.06 -19.63 41.39
CA THR A 19 -41.18 -20.04 42.47
C THR A 19 -40.99 -21.56 42.52
N THR A 20 -39.82 -21.94 43.04
CA THR A 20 -39.40 -23.25 43.59
C THR A 20 -38.88 -24.27 42.57
N THR A 21 -37.79 -25.01 42.81
CA THR A 21 -37.21 -25.53 44.06
C THR A 21 -35.67 -25.61 44.05
N SER A 22 -35.12 -25.54 45.27
CA SER A 22 -33.72 -25.78 45.65
C SER A 22 -33.24 -27.20 45.33
N THR A 23 -32.02 -27.31 44.77
CA THR A 23 -31.15 -28.48 44.99
C THR A 23 -29.70 -27.97 45.06
N THR A 24 -29.19 -27.95 46.29
CA THR A 24 -27.78 -27.72 46.61
C THR A 24 -26.94 -28.92 46.18
N VAL A 25 -26.10 -28.74 45.15
CA VAL A 25 -24.99 -29.64 44.84
C VAL A 25 -23.70 -28.91 45.18
N ALA A 26 -22.96 -29.45 46.14
CA ALA A 26 -21.66 -28.98 46.55
C ALA A 26 -20.63 -29.17 45.41
N CYS A 27 -20.09 -28.07 44.90
CA CYS A 27 -18.94 -28.08 43.99
C CYS A 27 -17.78 -27.31 44.63
N ARG A 28 -16.61 -27.95 44.60
CA ARG A 28 -15.31 -27.51 45.12
C ARG A 28 -14.95 -26.08 44.72
N PRO A 29 -14.13 -25.36 45.52
CA PRO A 29 -13.58 -24.07 45.11
C PRO A 29 -12.58 -24.29 43.97
N THR A 30 -13.02 -24.05 42.74
CA THR A 30 -12.12 -23.82 41.61
C THR A 30 -11.76 -22.35 41.58
N ASP A 31 -10.49 -22.11 41.88
CA ASP A 31 -9.71 -20.91 41.67
C ASP A 31 -10.14 -20.14 40.39
N PRO A 32 -10.56 -18.86 40.47
CA PRO A 32 -10.98 -18.11 39.30
C PRO A 32 -9.74 -17.61 38.55
N ARG A 33 -9.12 -18.49 37.74
CA ARG A 33 -8.22 -17.99 36.70
C ARG A 33 -9.05 -17.19 35.70
N PRO A 34 -8.75 -15.91 35.45
CA PRO A 34 -9.49 -15.12 34.50
C PRO A 34 -9.39 -15.78 33.12
N ARG A 35 -10.52 -16.19 32.55
CA ARG A 35 -10.62 -16.60 31.14
C ARG A 35 -10.28 -15.38 30.29
N ILE A 36 -9.00 -15.26 29.91
CA ILE A 36 -8.58 -14.33 28.87
C ILE A 36 -9.38 -14.71 27.62
N THR A 37 -10.30 -13.85 27.21
CA THR A 37 -11.15 -14.08 26.05
C THR A 37 -10.29 -14.13 24.79
N SER A 38 -10.70 -14.93 23.78
CA SER A 38 -10.01 -15.05 22.49
C SER A 38 -9.67 -13.68 21.87
N LYS A 39 -10.52 -12.66 22.05
CA LYS A 39 -10.28 -11.28 21.61
C LYS A 39 -9.07 -10.62 22.30
N ALA A 40 -8.85 -10.86 23.59
CA ALA A 40 -7.72 -10.30 24.32
C ALA A 40 -6.39 -10.95 23.93
N LEU A 41 -6.40 -12.26 23.61
CA LEU A 41 -5.23 -12.96 23.07
C LEU A 41 -4.86 -12.45 21.65
N VAL A 42 -5.86 -12.22 20.80
CA VAL A 42 -5.67 -11.64 19.46
C VAL A 42 -5.11 -10.21 19.56
N GLY A 43 -5.65 -9.38 20.46
CA GLY A 43 -5.15 -8.01 20.67
C GLY A 43 -3.71 -7.98 21.18
N LYS A 44 -3.33 -8.89 22.08
CA LYS A 44 -1.96 -8.98 22.60
C LYS A 44 -0.93 -9.34 21.52
N LYS A 45 -1.27 -10.28 20.64
CA LYS A 45 -0.36 -10.73 19.58
C LYS A 45 -0.32 -9.77 18.39
N TYR A 46 -1.49 -9.45 17.85
CA TYR A 46 -1.61 -8.72 16.59
C TYR A 46 -1.76 -7.20 16.76
N GLY A 47 -1.86 -6.73 18.00
CA GLY A 47 -2.01 -5.31 18.31
C GLY A 47 -3.43 -4.77 18.09
N PRO A 48 -3.60 -3.45 18.27
CA PRO A 48 -4.87 -2.77 18.05
C PRO A 48 -5.32 -2.84 16.58
N GLN A 49 -6.57 -2.43 16.32
CA GLN A 49 -7.04 -2.26 14.95
C GLN A 49 -6.16 -1.21 14.25
N LEU A 50 -5.95 -1.37 12.93
CA LEU A 50 -5.06 -0.44 12.22
C LEU A 50 -5.56 1.02 12.33
N THR A 51 -6.87 1.25 12.20
CA THR A 51 -7.46 2.58 12.36
C THR A 51 -7.18 3.21 13.72
N GLU A 52 -7.24 2.42 14.79
CA GLU A 52 -6.92 2.85 16.15
C GLU A 52 -5.42 3.18 16.26
N TYR A 53 -4.55 2.25 15.86
CA TYR A 53 -3.09 2.41 15.88
C TYR A 53 -2.61 3.67 15.16
N LEU A 54 -3.21 3.95 13.99
CA LEU A 54 -2.89 5.13 13.19
C LEU A 54 -3.42 6.42 13.83
N SER A 55 -4.60 6.37 14.47
CA SER A 55 -5.21 7.54 15.11
C SER A 55 -4.49 7.97 16.40
N THR A 56 -3.98 7.02 17.19
CA THR A 56 -3.29 7.28 18.46
C THR A 56 -1.83 7.71 18.27
N ARG A 57 -1.33 7.69 17.03
CA ARG A 57 0.09 7.93 16.69
C ARG A 57 1.06 7.00 17.41
N GLU A 58 0.60 5.82 17.81
CA GLU A 58 1.44 4.78 18.44
C GLU A 58 2.58 4.32 17.53
N TYR A 59 2.49 4.60 16.22
CA TYR A 59 3.58 4.43 15.27
C TYR A 59 4.84 5.27 15.59
N GLY A 60 4.81 6.17 16.58
CA GLY A 60 5.99 6.84 17.13
C GLY A 60 6.84 5.97 18.08
N ARG A 61 6.31 4.84 18.56
CA ARG A 61 6.98 3.94 19.52
C ARG A 61 8.35 3.42 19.05
N PRO A 62 8.60 3.09 17.76
CA PRO A 62 9.93 2.74 17.29
C PRO A 62 11.00 3.80 17.61
N CYS A 63 10.65 5.09 17.52
CA CYS A 63 11.56 6.19 17.89
C CYS A 63 11.89 6.15 19.38
N GLU A 64 10.90 5.93 20.23
CA GLU A 64 11.07 5.88 21.69
C GLU A 64 11.95 4.70 22.11
N LEU A 65 11.75 3.54 21.46
CA LEU A 65 12.54 2.35 21.70
C LEU A 65 14.00 2.52 21.27
N ALA A 66 14.26 3.31 20.23
CA ALA A 66 15.57 3.38 19.58
C ALA A 66 16.72 3.74 20.54
N ALA A 67 16.47 4.60 21.52
CA ALA A 67 17.49 5.00 22.50
C ALA A 67 17.86 3.89 23.51
N SER A 68 17.01 2.88 23.68
CA SER A 68 17.17 1.83 24.70
C SER A 68 17.61 0.48 24.13
N LEU A 69 17.42 0.27 22.83
CA LEU A 69 17.76 -0.99 22.19
C LEU A 69 19.25 -1.03 21.83
N THR A 70 19.73 -2.23 21.56
CA THR A 70 21.12 -2.51 21.17
C THR A 70 21.11 -3.42 19.96
N ARG A 71 22.26 -3.57 19.30
CA ARG A 71 22.45 -4.55 18.22
C ARG A 71 21.95 -5.96 18.58
N GLN A 72 22.16 -6.40 19.83
CA GLN A 72 21.72 -7.72 20.30
C GLN A 72 20.19 -7.82 20.38
N HIS A 73 19.49 -6.76 20.80
CA HIS A 73 18.04 -6.74 20.82
C HIS A 73 17.45 -6.90 19.41
N ILE A 74 18.02 -6.18 18.43
CA ILE A 74 17.63 -6.31 17.03
C ILE A 74 17.92 -7.72 16.49
N ALA A 75 19.12 -8.25 16.72
CA ALA A 75 19.48 -9.60 16.29
C ALA A 75 18.54 -10.67 16.88
N ASN A 76 18.12 -10.51 18.14
CA ASN A 76 17.15 -11.40 18.77
C ASN A 76 15.75 -11.25 18.15
N ALA A 77 15.32 -10.03 17.83
CA ALA A 77 14.05 -9.78 17.15
C ALA A 77 14.04 -10.42 15.74
N ILE A 78 15.13 -10.29 14.97
CA ILE A 78 15.28 -10.95 13.66
C ILE A 78 15.21 -12.47 13.81
N LYS A 79 15.97 -13.06 14.74
CA LYS A 79 15.92 -14.51 15.01
C LYS A 79 14.52 -14.98 15.41
N SER A 80 13.76 -14.16 16.13
CA SER A 80 12.40 -14.50 16.55
C SER A 80 11.42 -14.63 15.38
N LEU A 81 11.70 -14.03 14.22
CA LEU A 81 10.85 -14.14 13.02
C LEU A 81 10.65 -15.59 12.55
N ALA A 82 11.62 -16.47 12.83
CA ALA A 82 11.50 -17.91 12.56
C ALA A 82 10.48 -18.62 13.46
N GLN A 83 10.19 -18.05 14.63
CA GLN A 83 9.30 -18.59 15.66
C GLN A 83 7.97 -17.83 15.67
N SER A 84 7.11 -18.11 14.70
CA SER A 84 5.86 -17.37 14.50
C SER A 84 4.94 -17.21 15.71
N GLU A 85 5.01 -18.11 16.68
CA GLU A 85 4.19 -18.03 17.90
C GLU A 85 4.60 -16.87 18.80
N SER A 86 5.90 -16.55 18.86
CA SER A 86 6.47 -15.50 19.71
C SER A 86 6.48 -14.12 19.07
N VAL A 87 6.33 -14.02 17.74
CA VAL A 87 6.28 -12.75 17.03
C VAL A 87 4.97 -12.02 17.34
N THR A 88 5.10 -10.77 17.76
CA THR A 88 3.98 -9.85 18.03
C THR A 88 4.15 -8.56 17.24
N TYR A 89 3.15 -7.68 17.26
CA TYR A 89 3.27 -6.37 16.61
C TYR A 89 4.43 -5.54 17.21
N GLN A 90 4.74 -5.74 18.50
CA GLN A 90 5.85 -5.09 19.20
C GLN A 90 7.22 -5.59 18.73
N THR A 91 7.29 -6.83 18.22
CA THR A 91 8.49 -7.33 17.56
C THR A 91 8.80 -6.48 16.32
N PHE A 92 7.78 -6.13 15.53
CA PHE A 92 7.96 -5.22 14.39
C PHE A 92 8.23 -3.78 14.82
N GLU A 93 7.65 -3.27 15.91
CA GLU A 93 8.04 -1.97 16.46
C GLU A 93 9.52 -1.93 16.86
N THR A 94 10.03 -3.03 17.43
CA THR A 94 11.45 -3.19 17.77
C THR A 94 12.33 -3.21 16.51
N LEU A 95 11.89 -3.90 15.46
CA LEU A 95 12.62 -3.97 14.19
C LEU A 95 12.60 -2.62 13.45
N MET A 96 11.48 -1.91 13.46
CA MET A 96 11.34 -0.58 12.88
C MET A 96 12.14 0.49 13.62
N ALA A 97 12.61 0.22 14.85
CA ALA A 97 13.55 1.10 15.54
C ALA A 97 14.89 1.23 14.79
N LEU A 98 15.22 0.29 13.89
CA LEU A 98 16.37 0.39 12.98
C LEU A 98 16.33 1.62 12.07
N GLU A 99 15.17 2.25 11.86
CA GLU A 99 15.12 3.50 11.09
C GLU A 99 15.71 4.70 11.86
N TRP A 100 16.06 4.57 13.13
CA TRP A 100 16.40 5.71 13.98
C TRP A 100 17.86 5.68 14.43
N SER A 101 18.53 6.84 14.37
CA SER A 101 19.91 6.99 14.85
C SER A 101 19.98 6.83 16.38
N PRO A 102 20.93 6.02 16.91
CA PRO A 102 22.06 5.38 16.20
C PRO A 102 21.81 3.94 15.74
N LEU A 103 20.63 3.34 15.98
CA LEU A 103 20.37 1.95 15.61
C LEU A 103 20.42 1.67 14.10
N CYS A 104 20.25 2.70 13.27
CA CYS A 104 20.43 2.58 11.82
C CYS A 104 21.82 2.09 11.41
N ASP A 105 22.82 2.20 12.28
CA ASP A 105 24.16 1.62 12.04
C ASP A 105 24.16 0.08 12.04
N HIS A 106 23.04 -0.55 12.37
CA HIS A 106 22.88 -2.00 12.45
C HIS A 106 21.95 -2.57 11.37
N LEU A 107 21.71 -1.82 10.28
CA LEU A 107 20.93 -2.31 9.13
C LEU A 107 21.60 -3.48 8.41
N ASP A 108 22.91 -3.68 8.61
CA ASP A 108 23.66 -4.85 8.13
C ASP A 108 23.05 -6.18 8.63
N LEU A 109 22.43 -6.17 9.82
CA LEU A 109 21.76 -7.34 10.38
C LEU A 109 20.57 -7.85 9.54
N LEU A 110 20.01 -7.00 8.68
CA LEU A 110 18.92 -7.38 7.78
C LEU A 110 19.39 -8.21 6.60
N LEU A 111 20.70 -8.30 6.38
CA LEU A 111 21.32 -8.97 5.26
C LEU A 111 21.91 -10.32 5.66
N ASP A 112 22.25 -11.11 4.65
CA ASP A 112 23.11 -12.28 4.67
C ASP A 112 22.82 -13.27 5.83
N ASN A 113 22.10 -14.36 5.52
CA ASN A 113 21.60 -15.38 6.47
C ASN A 113 20.43 -14.95 7.36
N SER A 114 19.92 -13.73 7.21
CA SER A 114 18.79 -13.22 8.00
C SER A 114 17.44 -13.83 7.57
N GLU A 115 17.30 -14.18 6.30
CA GLU A 115 16.06 -14.67 5.66
C GLU A 115 14.82 -13.81 5.97
N VAL A 116 15.02 -12.51 6.24
CA VAL A 116 13.99 -11.64 6.80
C VAL A 116 12.76 -11.54 5.88
N PHE A 117 12.96 -11.39 4.58
CA PHE A 117 11.85 -11.25 3.63
C PHE A 117 10.94 -12.50 3.62
N PRO A 118 11.45 -13.72 3.33
CA PRO A 118 10.60 -14.91 3.33
C PRO A 118 9.99 -15.23 4.71
N LEU A 119 10.70 -14.93 5.81
CA LEU A 119 10.15 -15.10 7.16
C LEU A 119 8.95 -14.15 7.41
N CYS A 120 9.05 -12.89 7.01
CA CYS A 120 7.94 -11.94 7.11
C CYS A 120 6.73 -12.40 6.26
N ILE A 121 6.97 -12.89 5.05
CA ILE A 121 5.89 -13.43 4.20
C ILE A 121 5.22 -14.64 4.84
N LYS A 122 6.00 -15.56 5.45
CA LYS A 122 5.45 -16.70 6.21
C LYS A 122 4.53 -16.24 7.34
N LEU A 123 4.90 -15.18 8.06
CA LEU A 123 4.07 -14.60 9.12
C LEU A 123 2.77 -13.99 8.57
N LEU A 124 2.82 -13.30 7.42
CA LEU A 124 1.63 -12.79 6.75
C LEU A 124 0.71 -13.91 6.24
N ARG A 125 1.26 -15.02 5.73
CA ARG A 125 0.49 -16.22 5.35
C ARG A 125 -0.25 -16.83 6.56
N GLN A 126 0.36 -16.83 7.74
CA GLN A 126 -0.29 -17.30 8.97
C GLN A 126 -1.36 -16.33 9.47
N LEU A 127 -1.18 -15.03 9.28
CA LEU A 127 -2.22 -14.04 9.56
C LEU A 127 -3.43 -14.28 8.66
N HIS A 128 -3.19 -14.51 7.37
CA HIS A 128 -4.21 -14.86 6.39
C HIS A 128 -4.93 -16.17 6.72
N SER A 129 -4.22 -17.22 7.13
CA SER A 129 -4.85 -18.50 7.50
C SER A 129 -5.79 -18.39 8.71
N GLN A 130 -5.58 -17.38 9.56
CA GLN A 130 -6.48 -17.04 10.66
C GLN A 130 -7.63 -16.11 10.25
N LYS A 131 -7.78 -15.83 8.94
CA LYS A 131 -8.78 -14.91 8.36
C LYS A 131 -8.67 -13.49 8.92
N ILE A 132 -7.46 -13.07 9.27
CA ILE A 132 -7.16 -11.70 9.68
C ILE A 132 -6.58 -10.97 8.48
N SER A 133 -7.19 -9.84 8.12
CA SER A 133 -6.71 -9.01 7.01
C SER A 133 -5.33 -8.43 7.30
N ILE A 134 -4.48 -8.33 6.27
CA ILE A 134 -3.10 -7.85 6.42
C ILE A 134 -3.03 -6.39 6.89
N LEU A 135 -4.02 -5.55 6.57
CA LEU A 135 -4.14 -4.19 7.08
C LEU A 135 -5.30 -4.04 8.09
N GLY A 136 -5.75 -5.16 8.68
CA GLY A 136 -6.78 -5.13 9.71
C GLY A 136 -6.25 -4.70 11.09
N ARG A 137 -4.94 -4.86 11.35
CA ARG A 137 -4.29 -4.60 12.64
C ARG A 137 -2.87 -4.06 12.49
N ALA A 138 -2.35 -3.48 13.56
CA ALA A 138 -0.98 -2.93 13.61
C ALA A 138 0.09 -3.93 13.15
N TYR A 139 -0.05 -5.22 13.49
CA TYR A 139 0.90 -6.27 13.13
C TYR A 139 1.21 -6.35 11.64
N GLY A 140 0.19 -6.46 10.79
CA GLY A 140 0.41 -6.66 9.36
C GLY A 140 0.88 -5.38 8.68
N PHE A 141 0.39 -4.21 9.11
CA PHE A 141 0.90 -2.92 8.67
C PHE A 141 2.40 -2.73 8.99
N MET A 142 2.82 -2.98 10.23
CA MET A 142 4.22 -2.85 10.63
C MET A 142 5.12 -3.89 9.93
N CYS A 143 4.59 -5.09 9.67
CA CYS A 143 5.29 -6.09 8.87
C CYS A 143 5.51 -5.62 7.43
N LEU A 144 4.50 -5.01 6.79
CA LEU A 144 4.63 -4.41 5.45
C LEU A 144 5.64 -3.27 5.44
N GLN A 145 5.62 -2.42 6.47
CA GLN A 145 6.58 -1.34 6.57
C GLN A 145 8.01 -1.87 6.71
N PHE A 146 8.19 -2.90 7.54
CA PHE A 146 9.49 -3.53 7.67
C PHE A 146 9.95 -4.22 6.38
N LEU A 147 9.04 -4.84 5.62
CA LEU A 147 9.35 -5.36 4.29
C LEU A 147 9.81 -4.25 3.32
N ALA A 148 9.19 -3.07 3.36
CA ALA A 148 9.62 -1.93 2.54
C ALA A 148 11.05 -1.48 2.90
N LEU A 149 11.34 -1.32 4.19
CA LEU A 149 12.69 -1.02 4.69
C LEU A 149 13.71 -2.07 4.21
N VAL A 150 13.41 -3.36 4.40
CA VAL A 150 14.30 -4.47 4.03
C VAL A 150 14.55 -4.49 2.53
N VAL A 151 13.54 -4.22 1.69
CA VAL A 151 13.70 -4.13 0.23
C VAL A 151 14.62 -2.98 -0.17
N ASP A 152 14.45 -1.80 0.43
CA ASP A 152 15.29 -0.63 0.16
C ASP A 152 16.76 -0.89 0.55
N ILE A 153 17.00 -1.46 1.73
CA ILE A 153 18.34 -1.89 2.16
C ILE A 153 18.91 -2.98 1.26
N GLY A 154 18.09 -3.96 0.86
CA GLY A 154 18.48 -5.02 -0.06
C GLY A 154 18.97 -4.51 -1.41
N LYS A 155 18.32 -3.48 -1.98
CA LYS A 155 18.75 -2.84 -3.24
C LYS A 155 20.08 -2.12 -3.11
N ILE A 156 20.26 -1.34 -2.04
CA ILE A 156 21.54 -0.65 -1.78
C ILE A 156 22.68 -1.67 -1.62
N ALA A 157 22.43 -2.73 -0.86
CA ALA A 157 23.36 -3.81 -0.63
C ALA A 157 23.70 -4.60 -1.91
N GLN A 158 22.74 -4.76 -2.82
CA GLN A 158 22.93 -5.47 -4.08
C GLN A 158 23.93 -4.78 -5.02
N VAL A 159 24.08 -3.46 -4.91
CA VAL A 159 25.03 -2.66 -5.69
C VAL A 159 26.28 -2.28 -4.88
N ASN A 160 26.51 -2.93 -3.74
CA ASN A 160 27.66 -2.69 -2.85
C ASN A 160 27.79 -1.23 -2.38
N ARG A 161 26.67 -0.51 -2.20
CA ARG A 161 26.66 0.88 -1.73
C ARG A 161 26.23 1.02 -0.27
N LEU A 162 26.05 -0.08 0.46
CA LEU A 162 25.54 -0.05 1.83
C LEU A 162 26.52 0.60 2.80
N ASP A 163 27.81 0.26 2.73
CA ASP A 163 28.81 0.81 3.64
C ASP A 163 28.90 2.33 3.49
N GLN A 164 28.83 2.83 2.25
CA GLN A 164 28.77 4.27 1.98
C GLN A 164 27.51 4.92 2.58
N PHE A 165 26.34 4.31 2.37
CA PHE A 165 25.10 4.80 2.94
C PHE A 165 25.14 4.81 4.48
N LEU A 166 25.67 3.76 5.11
CA LEU A 166 25.82 3.66 6.56
C LEU A 166 26.77 4.74 7.11
N GLU A 167 27.88 5.01 6.41
CA GLU A 167 28.78 6.08 6.78
C GLU A 167 28.07 7.44 6.76
N ASP A 168 27.22 7.69 5.76
CA ASP A 168 26.47 8.94 5.64
C ASP A 168 25.41 9.10 6.72
N VAL A 169 24.67 8.04 7.06
CA VAL A 169 23.63 8.11 8.10
C VAL A 169 24.17 8.07 9.52
N SER A 170 25.36 7.49 9.75
CA SER A 170 26.02 7.50 11.07
C SER A 170 26.33 8.92 11.58
N LYS A 171 26.41 9.89 10.65
CA LYS A 171 26.64 11.32 10.93
C LYS A 171 25.38 12.04 11.39
N LEU A 172 24.21 11.38 11.37
CA LEU A 172 22.96 11.99 11.78
C LEU A 172 22.86 12.14 13.30
N PRO A 173 22.27 13.26 13.80
CA PRO A 173 21.99 13.41 15.22
C PRO A 173 21.14 12.28 15.77
N ALA A 174 21.40 11.89 17.03
CA ALA A 174 20.60 10.89 17.73
C ALA A 174 19.10 11.23 17.72
N GLY A 175 18.26 10.22 17.55
CA GLY A 175 16.81 10.38 17.47
C GLY A 175 16.31 10.93 16.13
N ARG A 176 17.16 11.02 15.10
CA ARG A 176 16.72 11.27 13.72
C ARG A 176 16.40 9.97 12.99
N SER A 177 15.28 9.94 12.27
CA SER A 177 14.95 8.85 11.36
C SER A 177 15.71 8.99 10.03
N ILE A 178 16.18 7.87 9.49
CA ILE A 178 16.80 7.76 8.18
C ILE A 178 15.76 7.65 7.05
N GLY A 179 14.47 7.49 7.34
CA GLY A 179 13.46 7.09 6.34
C GLY A 179 13.43 8.00 5.09
N SER A 180 13.51 9.32 5.27
CA SER A 180 13.54 10.26 4.14
C SER A 180 14.86 10.23 3.36
N TYR A 181 15.99 9.99 4.04
CA TYR A 181 17.31 9.83 3.43
C TYR A 181 17.40 8.53 2.65
N LEU A 182 16.93 7.42 3.24
CA LEU A 182 16.86 6.10 2.61
C LEU A 182 15.96 6.13 1.37
N ASN A 183 14.78 6.74 1.48
CA ASN A 183 13.88 6.89 0.33
C ASN A 183 14.56 7.69 -0.78
N ASN A 184 15.21 8.81 -0.49
CA ASN A 184 15.96 9.56 -1.52
C ASN A 184 17.02 8.72 -2.20
N TYR A 185 17.90 8.12 -1.39
CA TYR A 185 19.03 7.36 -1.88
C TYR A 185 18.57 6.20 -2.78
N THR A 186 17.50 5.50 -2.39
CA THR A 186 16.95 4.37 -3.13
C THR A 186 16.20 4.78 -4.39
N ARG A 187 15.49 5.91 -4.39
CA ARG A 187 14.81 6.44 -5.58
C ARG A 187 15.82 6.99 -6.60
N GLU A 188 16.88 7.65 -6.15
CA GLU A 188 18.01 8.06 -7.00
C GLU A 188 18.68 6.84 -7.62
N LEU A 189 18.98 5.82 -6.81
CA LEU A 189 19.52 4.56 -7.29
C LEU A 189 18.59 3.90 -8.32
N GLU A 190 17.29 3.81 -8.06
CA GLU A 190 16.34 3.28 -9.05
C GLU A 190 16.34 4.10 -10.34
N GLY A 191 16.38 5.43 -10.25
CA GLY A 191 16.46 6.33 -11.39
C GLY A 191 17.72 6.12 -12.24
N GLU A 192 18.88 6.00 -11.59
CA GLU A 192 20.15 5.65 -12.26
C GLU A 192 19.99 4.35 -13.08
N TRP A 193 19.38 3.33 -12.48
CA TRP A 193 19.27 2.00 -13.08
C TRP A 193 18.13 1.87 -14.10
N LEU A 194 17.09 2.70 -14.01
CA LEU A 194 15.96 2.72 -14.93
C LEU A 194 16.17 3.58 -16.16
N PHE A 195 16.66 4.81 -15.95
CA PHE A 195 16.66 5.85 -16.98
C PHE A 195 18.04 6.12 -17.56
N SER A 196 19.11 5.85 -16.79
CA SER A 196 20.48 6.24 -17.16
C SER A 196 21.42 5.06 -17.36
N HIS A 197 20.98 3.83 -17.08
CA HIS A 197 21.85 2.66 -17.17
C HIS A 197 22.13 2.26 -18.62
N PRO A 198 23.37 1.87 -18.98
CA PRO A 198 23.72 1.45 -20.35
C PRO A 198 22.89 0.28 -20.89
N GLN A 199 22.29 -0.51 -20.00
CA GLN A 199 21.44 -1.65 -20.35
C GLN A 199 19.95 -1.30 -20.50
N GLY A 200 19.60 -0.01 -20.40
CA GLY A 200 18.23 0.49 -20.50
C GLY A 200 17.29 -0.22 -19.53
N ARG A 201 16.13 -0.67 -20.04
CA ARG A 201 15.07 -1.33 -19.24
C ARG A 201 15.51 -2.62 -18.53
N SER A 202 16.62 -3.23 -18.93
CA SER A 202 17.19 -4.40 -18.25
C SER A 202 17.97 -4.03 -16.98
N GLY A 203 18.27 -2.74 -16.74
CA GLY A 203 18.98 -2.28 -15.55
C GLY A 203 18.30 -2.68 -14.24
N LEU A 204 16.96 -2.68 -14.19
CA LEU A 204 16.23 -3.18 -13.01
C LEU A 204 16.52 -4.64 -12.68
N VAL A 205 16.76 -5.49 -13.70
CA VAL A 205 17.05 -6.91 -13.47
C VAL A 205 18.36 -7.06 -12.69
N LEU A 206 19.33 -6.21 -13.00
CA LEU A 206 20.62 -6.15 -12.32
C LEU A 206 20.52 -5.50 -10.94
N LEU A 207 19.82 -4.36 -10.81
CA LEU A 207 19.61 -3.69 -9.53
C LEU A 207 18.97 -4.62 -8.50
N LEU A 208 17.99 -5.43 -8.94
CA LEU A 208 17.33 -6.40 -8.08
C LEU A 208 18.12 -7.71 -7.95
N GLY A 209 19.20 -7.91 -8.71
CA GLY A 209 20.06 -9.09 -8.59
C GLY A 209 19.32 -10.40 -8.82
N TRP A 210 18.54 -10.49 -9.90
CA TRP A 210 17.79 -11.72 -10.20
C TRP A 210 18.69 -12.94 -10.34
N GLN A 211 18.31 -14.01 -9.66
CA GLN A 211 18.97 -15.32 -9.68
C GLN A 211 17.94 -16.42 -9.88
N GLN A 212 18.44 -17.62 -10.16
CA GLN A 212 17.66 -18.84 -10.28
C GLN A 212 18.22 -19.87 -9.30
N ASP A 213 17.36 -20.51 -8.50
CA ASP A 213 17.78 -21.57 -7.60
C ASP A 213 17.98 -22.90 -8.35
N ARG A 214 18.49 -23.91 -7.64
CA ARG A 214 18.76 -25.25 -8.21
C ARG A 214 17.51 -25.94 -8.76
N THR A 215 16.33 -25.56 -8.27
CA THR A 215 15.03 -26.09 -8.70
C THR A 215 14.43 -25.29 -9.86
N GLY A 216 15.13 -24.27 -10.35
CA GLY A 216 14.69 -23.44 -11.46
C GLY A 216 13.81 -22.25 -11.05
N HIS A 217 13.54 -22.04 -9.76
CA HIS A 217 12.73 -20.91 -9.31
C HIS A 217 13.55 -19.62 -9.31
N ARG A 218 12.97 -18.57 -9.89
CA ARG A 218 13.59 -17.24 -9.92
C ARG A 218 13.27 -16.46 -8.65
N PHE A 219 14.25 -15.72 -8.18
CA PHE A 219 14.11 -14.81 -7.04
C PHE A 219 15.05 -13.61 -7.22
N CYS A 220 14.73 -12.51 -6.57
CA CYS A 220 15.57 -11.30 -6.56
C CYS A 220 15.96 -10.92 -5.13
N LEU A 221 16.92 -10.00 -4.98
CA LEU A 221 17.45 -9.52 -3.70
C LEU A 221 17.92 -10.70 -2.80
N PRO A 222 18.90 -11.50 -3.27
CA PRO A 222 19.40 -12.69 -2.55
C PRO A 222 19.85 -12.37 -1.11
N ARG A 223 20.43 -11.19 -0.89
CA ARG A 223 20.99 -10.78 0.40
C ARG A 223 19.96 -10.62 1.51
N ILE A 224 18.66 -10.48 1.22
CA ILE A 224 17.58 -10.43 2.23
C ILE A 224 16.83 -11.76 2.36
N GLY A 225 17.40 -12.85 1.82
CA GLY A 225 16.78 -14.19 1.76
C GLY A 225 16.07 -14.50 0.45
N GLY A 226 15.99 -13.55 -0.47
CA GLY A 226 15.35 -13.71 -1.77
C GLY A 226 13.84 -13.45 -1.77
N CYS A 227 13.41 -12.53 -2.63
CA CYS A 227 12.01 -12.30 -2.96
C CYS A 227 11.59 -13.26 -4.08
N ARG A 228 10.89 -14.34 -3.72
CA ARG A 228 10.36 -15.31 -4.68
C ARG A 228 9.06 -14.80 -5.31
N PHE A 229 8.79 -15.25 -6.52
CA PHE A 229 7.55 -14.93 -7.24
C PHE A 229 6.28 -15.28 -6.43
N ASP A 230 6.21 -16.47 -5.83
CA ASP A 230 5.03 -16.89 -5.07
C ASP A 230 4.79 -16.04 -3.81
N ASP A 231 5.86 -15.46 -3.26
CA ASP A 231 5.80 -14.58 -2.10
C ASP A 231 5.32 -13.18 -2.46
N THR A 232 5.85 -12.63 -3.56
CA THR A 232 5.43 -11.31 -4.04
C THR A 232 4.02 -11.33 -4.62
N MET A 233 3.59 -12.41 -5.28
CA MET A 233 2.21 -12.55 -5.76
C MET A 233 1.22 -12.80 -4.62
N PHE A 234 1.59 -13.60 -3.61
CA PHE A 234 0.77 -13.70 -2.40
C PHE A 234 0.55 -12.34 -1.76
N LEU A 235 1.62 -11.55 -1.61
CA LEU A 235 1.52 -10.21 -1.06
C LEU A 235 0.61 -9.31 -1.91
N LEU A 236 0.74 -9.36 -3.24
CA LEU A 236 -0.12 -8.61 -4.16
C LEU A 236 -1.60 -8.99 -4.02
N GLU A 237 -1.92 -10.29 -3.98
CA GLU A 237 -3.28 -10.80 -3.78
C GLU A 237 -3.86 -10.29 -2.44
N GLN A 238 -3.07 -10.31 -1.37
CA GLN A 238 -3.52 -9.80 -0.07
C GLN A 238 -3.74 -8.28 -0.05
N LEU A 239 -2.88 -7.50 -0.72
CA LEU A 239 -3.06 -6.05 -0.84
C LEU A 239 -4.31 -5.72 -1.66
N TRP A 240 -4.59 -6.50 -2.70
CA TRP A 240 -5.82 -6.38 -3.50
C TRP A 240 -7.10 -6.69 -2.70
N ASP A 241 -7.09 -7.78 -1.94
CA ASP A 241 -8.22 -8.17 -1.10
C ASP A 241 -8.52 -7.09 -0.05
N ASP A 242 -7.48 -6.44 0.49
CA ASP A 242 -7.57 -5.33 1.45
C ASP A 242 -7.36 -3.94 0.82
N ARG A 243 -7.67 -3.77 -0.48
CA ARG A 243 -7.34 -2.53 -1.23
C ARG A 243 -7.94 -1.24 -0.66
N LYS A 244 -9.06 -1.35 0.08
CA LYS A 244 -9.65 -0.24 0.83
C LYS A 244 -8.77 0.12 2.04
N GLY A 245 -8.37 -0.87 2.85
CA GLY A 245 -7.43 -0.68 3.95
C GLY A 245 -6.07 -0.19 3.45
N PHE A 246 -5.62 -0.65 2.29
CA PHE A 246 -4.40 -0.20 1.62
C PHE A 246 -4.42 1.28 1.29
N LEU A 247 -5.53 1.79 0.73
CA LEU A 247 -5.67 3.22 0.43
C LEU A 247 -5.56 4.07 1.72
N CYS A 248 -6.24 3.66 2.79
CA CYS A 248 -6.13 4.32 4.10
C CYS A 248 -4.70 4.29 4.66
N ALA A 249 -4.02 3.15 4.55
CA ALA A 249 -2.66 2.99 5.04
C ALA A 249 -1.66 3.80 4.21
N ALA A 250 -1.81 3.81 2.87
CA ALA A 250 -0.99 4.56 1.93
C ALA A 250 -0.99 6.06 2.23
N GLN A 251 -2.11 6.60 2.74
CA GLN A 251 -2.20 8.00 3.14
C GLN A 251 -1.18 8.42 4.20
N LEU A 252 -0.89 7.53 5.13
CA LEU A 252 0.09 7.78 6.19
C LEU A 252 1.46 7.28 5.76
N ALA A 253 1.53 6.14 5.07
CA ALA A 253 2.78 5.56 4.62
C ALA A 253 3.56 6.55 3.75
N SER A 254 2.93 7.17 2.76
CA SER A 254 3.63 8.10 1.86
C SER A 254 4.27 9.31 2.54
N ARG A 255 3.80 9.67 3.75
CA ARG A 255 4.27 10.84 4.52
C ARG A 255 5.21 10.49 5.65
N VAL A 256 4.86 9.44 6.40
CA VAL A 256 5.55 9.09 7.65
C VAL A 256 6.55 7.96 7.41
N PHE A 257 6.25 7.08 6.47
CA PHE A 257 6.91 5.80 6.26
C PHE A 257 7.15 5.54 4.76
N PRO A 258 7.88 6.43 4.06
CA PRO A 258 8.10 6.28 2.63
C PRO A 258 8.87 4.99 2.32
N GLY A 259 8.77 4.48 1.09
CA GLY A 259 9.48 3.27 0.64
C GLY A 259 8.59 2.19 0.04
N TRP A 260 7.26 2.31 0.17
CA TRP A 260 6.34 1.33 -0.43
C TRP A 260 6.43 1.33 -1.96
N GLY A 261 6.83 2.44 -2.59
CA GLY A 261 7.14 2.47 -4.03
C GLY A 261 8.20 1.42 -4.41
N GLY A 262 9.23 1.26 -3.57
CA GLY A 262 10.28 0.26 -3.76
C GLY A 262 9.80 -1.19 -3.57
N LEU A 263 8.90 -1.43 -2.62
CA LEU A 263 8.27 -2.74 -2.44
C LEU A 263 7.37 -3.11 -3.63
N LEU A 264 6.55 -2.14 -4.08
CA LEU A 264 5.68 -2.30 -5.25
C LEU A 264 6.50 -2.54 -6.52
N LEU A 265 7.65 -1.89 -6.68
CA LEU A 265 8.59 -2.13 -7.78
C LEU A 265 9.05 -3.61 -7.82
N VAL A 266 9.39 -4.20 -6.67
CA VAL A 266 9.78 -5.62 -6.58
C VAL A 266 8.62 -6.54 -6.97
N ILE A 267 7.39 -6.24 -6.52
CA ILE A 267 6.19 -7.02 -6.86
C ILE A 267 5.93 -6.95 -8.37
N TRP A 268 5.94 -5.74 -8.95
CA TRP A 268 5.74 -5.53 -10.37
C TRP A 268 6.81 -6.23 -11.20
N ASN A 269 8.10 -6.08 -10.84
CA ASN A 269 9.18 -6.72 -11.57
C ASN A 269 9.12 -8.25 -11.47
N SER A 270 8.68 -8.79 -10.32
CA SER A 270 8.42 -10.23 -10.17
C SER A 270 7.35 -10.75 -11.13
N ALA A 271 6.26 -9.98 -11.31
CA ALA A 271 5.23 -10.28 -12.29
C ALA A 271 5.80 -10.22 -13.73
N VAL A 272 6.61 -9.20 -14.06
CA VAL A 272 7.24 -9.07 -15.39
C VAL A 272 8.19 -10.24 -15.68
N GLN A 273 9.07 -10.61 -14.74
CA GLN A 273 10.06 -11.67 -14.96
C GLN A 273 9.44 -13.05 -15.10
N THR A 274 8.28 -13.27 -14.49
CA THR A 274 7.59 -14.56 -14.50
C THR A 274 6.58 -14.64 -15.63
N HIS A 275 5.59 -13.73 -15.64
CA HIS A 275 4.52 -13.71 -16.64
C HIS A 275 4.98 -13.24 -18.01
N GLY A 276 6.12 -12.55 -18.10
CA GLY A 276 6.50 -11.80 -19.28
C GLY A 276 5.72 -10.50 -19.39
N PHE A 277 5.97 -9.73 -20.45
CA PHE A 277 5.15 -8.56 -20.73
C PHE A 277 3.80 -9.02 -21.31
N ALA A 278 2.76 -8.19 -21.22
CA ALA A 278 1.41 -8.59 -21.63
C ALA A 278 1.30 -9.05 -23.11
N HIS A 279 2.20 -8.60 -23.99
CA HIS A 279 2.28 -8.95 -25.41
C HIS A 279 3.27 -10.09 -25.71
N GLU A 280 4.10 -10.45 -24.73
CA GLU A 280 5.12 -11.50 -24.82
C GLU A 280 5.06 -12.37 -23.53
N PRO A 281 3.99 -13.17 -23.38
CA PRO A 281 3.84 -14.00 -22.20
C PRO A 281 4.94 -15.07 -22.12
N LYS A 282 5.54 -15.23 -20.94
CA LYS A 282 6.66 -16.15 -20.66
C LYS A 282 6.30 -17.32 -19.73
N SER A 283 5.13 -17.29 -19.08
CA SER A 283 4.78 -18.23 -17.99
C SER A 283 3.82 -19.34 -18.39
N GLU A 284 3.97 -20.49 -17.72
CA GLU A 284 2.97 -21.57 -17.64
C GLU A 284 1.76 -21.22 -16.75
N THR A 285 1.80 -20.10 -16.01
CA THR A 285 0.68 -19.63 -15.19
C THR A 285 -0.57 -19.49 -16.06
N PRO A 286 -1.76 -19.93 -15.62
CA PRO A 286 -2.99 -19.77 -16.39
C PRO A 286 -3.25 -18.30 -16.75
N ARG A 287 -3.61 -18.02 -18.02
CA ARG A 287 -3.83 -16.65 -18.53
C ARG A 287 -4.78 -15.82 -17.67
N LEU A 288 -5.82 -16.43 -17.12
CA LEU A 288 -6.77 -15.76 -16.21
C LEU A 288 -6.09 -15.27 -14.93
N LYS A 289 -5.23 -16.09 -14.33
CA LYS A 289 -4.47 -15.72 -13.13
C LYS A 289 -3.45 -14.63 -13.44
N GLN A 290 -2.77 -14.70 -14.59
CA GLN A 290 -1.89 -13.62 -15.04
C GLN A 290 -2.66 -12.29 -15.19
N GLN A 291 -3.83 -12.33 -15.81
CA GLN A 291 -4.68 -11.15 -15.99
C GLN A 291 -5.14 -10.57 -14.66
N ALA A 292 -5.49 -11.42 -13.69
CA ALA A 292 -5.82 -11.00 -12.34
C ALA A 292 -4.63 -10.25 -11.69
N HIS A 293 -3.43 -10.86 -11.67
CA HIS A 293 -2.24 -10.22 -11.10
C HIS A 293 -1.92 -8.86 -11.74
N TRP A 294 -2.03 -8.74 -13.06
CA TRP A 294 -1.81 -7.44 -13.73
C TRP A 294 -2.84 -6.39 -13.33
N THR A 295 -4.10 -6.80 -13.18
CA THR A 295 -5.18 -5.91 -12.70
C THR A 295 -4.91 -5.47 -11.26
N TYR A 296 -4.50 -6.41 -10.41
CA TYR A 296 -4.19 -6.13 -9.01
C TYR A 296 -3.02 -5.17 -8.89
N MET A 297 -1.93 -5.43 -9.61
CA MET A 297 -0.74 -4.58 -9.61
C MET A 297 -1.08 -3.16 -10.06
N PHE A 298 -1.88 -3.04 -11.12
CA PHE A 298 -2.30 -1.75 -11.63
C PHE A 298 -3.11 -0.94 -10.61
N GLU A 299 -4.14 -1.54 -10.01
CA GLU A 299 -4.98 -0.82 -9.05
C GLU A 299 -4.22 -0.48 -7.76
N ILE A 300 -3.40 -1.39 -7.24
CA ILE A 300 -2.60 -1.14 -6.04
C ILE A 300 -1.56 -0.04 -6.30
N ALA A 301 -0.89 -0.05 -7.45
CA ALA A 301 0.02 1.04 -7.83
C ALA A 301 -0.72 2.38 -7.94
N LEU A 302 -1.93 2.40 -8.54
CA LEU A 302 -2.73 3.63 -8.62
C LEU A 302 -3.15 4.15 -7.25
N ARG A 303 -3.66 3.26 -6.38
CA ARG A 303 -4.07 3.63 -5.02
C ARG A 303 -2.90 4.21 -4.23
N TYR A 304 -1.70 3.64 -4.39
CA TYR A 304 -0.49 4.21 -3.82
C TYR A 304 -0.15 5.57 -4.46
N GLY A 305 -0.24 5.68 -5.78
CA GLY A 305 0.02 6.91 -6.55
C GLY A 305 -0.88 8.11 -6.21
N LEU A 306 -2.06 7.87 -5.62
CA LEU A 306 -2.93 8.94 -5.10
C LEU A 306 -2.35 9.63 -3.86
N TYR A 307 -1.43 8.96 -3.15
CA TYR A 307 -0.85 9.42 -1.90
C TYR A 307 0.66 9.59 -1.95
N SER A 308 1.38 8.92 -2.86
CA SER A 308 2.83 9.07 -3.05
C SER A 308 3.22 10.53 -3.20
N GLU A 309 4.46 10.86 -2.86
CA GLU A 309 5.03 12.21 -2.98
C GLU A 309 6.06 12.26 -4.11
N ASP A 310 6.58 13.46 -4.41
CA ASP A 310 7.44 13.76 -5.56
C ASP A 310 8.62 12.79 -5.73
N ARG A 311 9.13 12.19 -4.65
CA ARG A 311 10.25 11.23 -4.67
C ARG A 311 9.84 9.84 -5.17
N GLU A 312 8.61 9.41 -4.92
CA GLU A 312 8.11 8.08 -5.30
C GLU A 312 7.23 8.11 -6.57
N ASP A 313 6.68 9.27 -6.92
CA ASP A 313 5.90 9.46 -8.13
C ASP A 313 6.60 8.96 -9.42
N PRO A 314 7.92 9.15 -9.64
CA PRO A 314 8.59 8.64 -10.82
C PRO A 314 8.51 7.11 -10.94
N ILE A 315 8.79 6.38 -9.86
CA ILE A 315 8.77 4.91 -9.89
C ILE A 315 7.34 4.37 -10.02
N VAL A 316 6.38 5.02 -9.34
CA VAL A 316 4.96 4.67 -9.44
C VAL A 316 4.43 4.93 -10.84
N SER A 317 4.84 6.04 -11.45
CA SER A 317 4.51 6.38 -12.83
C SER A 317 5.08 5.36 -13.82
N GLU A 318 6.36 4.97 -13.67
CA GLU A 318 6.97 3.95 -14.54
C GLU A 318 6.21 2.62 -14.46
N MET A 319 5.83 2.18 -13.26
CA MET A 319 5.00 0.98 -13.08
C MET A 319 3.67 1.10 -13.84
N ILE A 320 2.89 2.15 -13.55
CA ILE A 320 1.55 2.40 -14.09
C ILE A 320 1.57 2.58 -15.61
N ASN A 321 2.57 3.29 -16.12
CA ASN A 321 2.72 3.60 -17.54
C ASN A 321 3.49 2.53 -18.31
N SER A 322 3.96 1.48 -17.65
CA SER A 322 4.48 0.31 -18.34
C SER A 322 3.41 -0.22 -19.29
N TYR A 323 3.80 -0.46 -20.55
CA TYR A 323 2.90 -0.92 -21.60
C TYR A 323 2.08 -2.17 -21.18
N SER A 324 2.66 -3.02 -20.33
CA SER A 324 1.97 -4.22 -19.83
C SER A 324 0.77 -3.92 -18.94
N LEU A 325 0.83 -2.86 -18.13
CA LEU A 325 -0.31 -2.43 -17.35
C LEU A 325 -1.29 -1.60 -18.19
N GLN A 326 -0.80 -0.70 -19.05
CA GLN A 326 -1.66 0.11 -19.90
C GLN A 326 -2.44 -0.68 -20.95
N ALA A 327 -1.88 -1.77 -21.50
CA ALA A 327 -2.61 -2.64 -22.42
C ALA A 327 -3.84 -3.30 -21.76
N ARG A 328 -3.88 -3.37 -20.42
CA ARG A 328 -4.98 -3.96 -19.64
C ARG A 328 -5.99 -2.92 -19.13
N LEU A 329 -5.64 -1.64 -19.14
CA LEU A 329 -6.56 -0.50 -18.92
C LEU A 329 -7.72 -0.43 -19.94
N VAL A 330 -7.56 -1.13 -21.06
CA VAL A 330 -8.50 -1.09 -22.20
C VAL A 330 -9.85 -1.73 -21.84
N SER A 331 -9.92 -2.60 -20.83
CA SER A 331 -11.22 -3.13 -20.35
C SER A 331 -11.84 -2.17 -19.32
N PRO A 332 -13.01 -1.58 -19.59
CA PRO A 332 -13.70 -0.65 -18.68
C PRO A 332 -14.12 -1.29 -17.34
N ASP A 333 -14.29 -2.62 -17.34
CA ASP A 333 -15.05 -3.37 -16.32
C ASP A 333 -14.16 -4.12 -15.32
N THR A 334 -12.86 -3.86 -15.29
CA THR A 334 -11.91 -4.65 -14.49
C THR A 334 -11.73 -4.17 -13.05
N TYR A 335 -12.17 -2.96 -12.70
CA TYR A 335 -11.99 -2.42 -11.35
C TYR A 335 -13.17 -1.53 -10.93
N PHE A 336 -13.65 -1.77 -9.71
CA PHE A 336 -14.81 -1.11 -9.09
C PHE A 336 -14.51 -0.84 -7.62
N PRO A 337 -15.09 0.23 -7.04
CA PRO A 337 -14.85 0.53 -5.65
C PRO A 337 -15.50 -0.56 -4.78
N VAL A 338 -14.83 -0.95 -3.70
CA VAL A 338 -15.29 -1.99 -2.77
C VAL A 338 -16.71 -1.68 -2.29
N ASP A 339 -16.93 -0.42 -1.92
CA ASP A 339 -18.19 0.14 -1.49
C ASP A 339 -18.23 1.64 -1.83
N ASN A 340 -19.30 2.34 -1.43
CA ASN A 340 -19.43 3.77 -1.71
C ASN A 340 -18.36 4.62 -0.99
N ASP A 341 -17.95 4.20 0.21
CA ASP A 341 -16.95 4.91 1.01
C ASP A 341 -15.56 4.78 0.38
N ASP A 342 -15.19 3.59 -0.12
CA ASP A 342 -13.96 3.37 -0.89
C ASP A 342 -13.89 4.27 -2.14
N GLY A 343 -14.98 4.32 -2.91
CA GLY A 343 -15.05 5.19 -4.10
C GLY A 343 -14.88 6.66 -3.76
N ASN A 344 -15.53 7.11 -2.68
CA ASN A 344 -15.39 8.48 -2.19
C ASN A 344 -13.95 8.78 -1.75
N GLN A 345 -13.29 7.85 -1.06
CA GLN A 345 -11.91 8.02 -0.62
C GLN A 345 -10.95 8.14 -1.80
N VAL A 346 -11.11 7.31 -2.84
CA VAL A 346 -10.31 7.42 -4.07
C VAL A 346 -10.45 8.81 -4.71
N VAL A 347 -11.69 9.29 -4.88
CA VAL A 347 -11.94 10.58 -5.53
C VAL A 347 -11.39 11.74 -4.70
N ASN A 348 -11.58 11.69 -3.38
CA ASN A 348 -11.01 12.68 -2.46
C ASN A 348 -9.48 12.67 -2.51
N ALA A 349 -8.86 11.50 -2.53
CA ALA A 349 -7.41 11.36 -2.62
C ALA A 349 -6.87 11.94 -3.93
N CYS A 350 -7.52 11.67 -5.07
CA CYS A 350 -7.16 12.22 -6.37
C CYS A 350 -7.33 13.74 -6.41
N THR A 351 -8.48 14.25 -5.97
CA THR A 351 -8.76 15.69 -5.89
C THR A 351 -7.66 16.38 -5.09
N ARG A 352 -7.33 15.83 -3.91
CA ARG A 352 -6.25 16.34 -3.07
C ARG A 352 -4.91 16.32 -3.80
N LYS A 353 -4.49 15.18 -4.37
CA LYS A 353 -3.22 15.04 -5.11
C LYS A 353 -3.09 16.08 -6.23
N LEU A 354 -4.16 16.32 -6.99
CA LEU A 354 -4.20 17.32 -8.06
C LEU A 354 -4.11 18.76 -7.53
N THR A 355 -4.74 19.05 -6.39
CA THR A 355 -4.70 20.39 -5.77
C THR A 355 -3.39 20.69 -5.04
N THR A 356 -2.77 19.70 -4.39
CA THR A 356 -1.58 19.90 -3.55
C THR A 356 -0.27 19.83 -4.32
N GLY A 357 -0.25 19.19 -5.51
CA GLY A 357 0.99 18.90 -6.24
C GLY A 357 1.68 20.10 -6.91
N SER A 358 1.51 21.33 -6.43
CA SER A 358 1.87 22.59 -7.13
C SER A 358 3.37 22.86 -7.32
N THR A 359 4.27 21.92 -7.05
CA THR A 359 5.72 22.18 -7.02
C THR A 359 6.53 21.63 -8.19
N PHE A 360 5.99 20.78 -9.07
CA PHE A 360 6.72 20.34 -10.27
C PHE A 360 5.87 20.33 -11.55
N ASN A 361 6.42 20.98 -12.58
CA ASN A 361 5.94 21.23 -13.95
C ASN A 361 5.91 19.98 -14.86
N ASP A 362 5.45 18.86 -14.34
CA ASP A 362 5.29 17.67 -15.16
C ASP A 362 3.93 17.06 -14.82
N MET A 363 2.95 17.32 -15.69
CA MET A 363 1.80 16.44 -15.84
C MET A 363 2.28 15.07 -16.29
N ASN A 364 2.89 14.34 -15.37
CA ASN A 364 3.30 12.98 -15.60
C ASN A 364 2.04 12.20 -16.02
N PRO A 365 2.08 11.31 -17.03
CA PRO A 365 0.94 10.47 -17.43
C PRO A 365 0.19 9.78 -16.27
N LEU A 366 0.82 9.68 -15.09
CA LEU A 366 0.18 9.39 -13.81
C LEU A 366 -1.05 10.26 -13.48
N ALA A 367 -1.02 11.59 -13.67
CA ALA A 367 -2.13 12.49 -13.35
C ALA A 367 -3.37 12.23 -14.24
N ALA A 368 -3.17 11.99 -15.54
CA ALA A 368 -4.25 11.60 -16.45
C ALA A 368 -4.86 10.25 -16.06
N THR A 369 -4.00 9.31 -15.71
CA THR A 369 -4.41 7.96 -15.33
C THR A 369 -5.17 7.95 -14.01
N THR A 370 -4.74 8.73 -13.01
CA THR A 370 -5.43 8.85 -11.72
C THR A 370 -6.77 9.56 -11.82
N VAL A 371 -6.91 10.60 -12.66
CA VAL A 371 -8.22 11.21 -12.98
C VAL A 371 -9.15 10.19 -13.62
N GLY A 372 -8.69 9.50 -14.65
CA GLY A 372 -9.48 8.49 -15.35
C GLY A 372 -9.94 7.36 -14.44
N TYR A 373 -9.06 6.88 -13.58
CA TYR A 373 -9.36 5.90 -12.54
C TYR A 373 -10.39 6.43 -11.55
N SER A 374 -10.21 7.64 -11.04
CA SER A 374 -11.12 8.24 -10.04
C SER A 374 -12.51 8.49 -10.59
N CYS A 375 -12.63 8.91 -11.85
CA CYS A 375 -13.93 9.03 -12.52
C CYS A 375 -14.66 7.68 -12.58
N ARG A 376 -13.96 6.55 -12.69
CA ARG A 376 -14.59 5.21 -12.66
C ARG A 376 -14.97 4.75 -11.25
N MET A 377 -14.33 5.31 -10.22
CA MET A 377 -14.64 5.01 -8.83
C MET A 377 -15.84 5.79 -8.29
N LEU A 378 -16.35 6.77 -9.06
CA LEU A 378 -17.57 7.48 -8.73
C LEU A 378 -18.79 6.57 -8.78
N ARG A 379 -19.59 6.62 -7.73
CA ARG A 379 -20.88 5.94 -7.64
C ARG A 379 -21.99 6.91 -8.03
N PRO A 380 -23.10 6.45 -8.63
CA PRO A 380 -24.21 7.33 -9.04
C PRO A 380 -24.70 8.29 -7.94
N THR A 381 -24.66 7.84 -6.68
CA THR A 381 -25.08 8.62 -5.51
C THR A 381 -24.14 9.77 -5.15
N SER A 382 -22.88 9.76 -5.57
CA SER A 382 -21.88 10.78 -5.23
C SER A 382 -21.46 11.66 -6.42
N VAL A 383 -21.90 11.34 -7.64
CA VAL A 383 -21.54 12.07 -8.88
C VAL A 383 -21.80 13.57 -8.75
N GLY A 384 -23.00 13.97 -8.31
CA GLY A 384 -23.38 15.39 -8.27
C GLY A 384 -22.51 16.28 -7.37
N VAL A 385 -21.85 15.70 -6.36
CA VAL A 385 -20.99 16.42 -5.41
C VAL A 385 -19.51 16.29 -5.77
N GLN A 386 -19.06 15.08 -6.12
CA GLN A 386 -17.64 14.78 -6.28
C GLN A 386 -17.12 15.02 -7.69
N LEU A 387 -17.95 14.83 -8.72
CA LEU A 387 -17.55 15.05 -10.11
C LEU A 387 -17.11 16.51 -10.34
N PRO A 388 -17.86 17.54 -9.88
CA PRO A 388 -17.41 18.93 -10.04
C PRO A 388 -16.08 19.23 -9.33
N GLN A 389 -15.87 18.67 -8.14
CA GLN A 389 -14.64 18.87 -7.37
C GLN A 389 -13.43 18.26 -8.08
N LEU A 390 -13.57 17.01 -8.56
CA LEU A 390 -12.51 16.31 -9.28
C LEU A 390 -12.14 17.05 -10.57
N TYR A 391 -13.13 17.48 -11.36
CA TYR A 391 -12.87 18.22 -12.60
C TYR A 391 -12.32 19.62 -12.33
N SER A 392 -12.78 20.32 -11.30
CA SER A 392 -12.20 21.60 -10.90
C SER A 392 -10.73 21.44 -10.54
N ALA A 393 -10.36 20.39 -9.80
CA ALA A 393 -8.97 20.11 -9.46
C ALA A 393 -8.13 19.74 -10.70
N ALA A 394 -8.66 18.89 -11.59
CA ALA A 394 -7.98 18.50 -12.82
C ALA A 394 -7.78 19.69 -13.78
N LEU A 395 -8.80 20.52 -13.98
CA LEU A 395 -8.71 21.72 -14.80
C LEU A 395 -7.78 22.77 -14.19
N GLY A 396 -7.84 22.96 -12.86
CA GLY A 396 -6.92 23.85 -12.15
C GLY A 396 -5.46 23.41 -12.32
N ARG A 397 -5.20 22.11 -12.19
CA ARG A 397 -3.88 21.53 -12.44
C ARG A 397 -3.42 21.75 -13.88
N MET A 398 -4.28 21.42 -14.85
CA MET A 398 -4.01 21.64 -16.27
C MET A 398 -3.69 23.11 -16.58
N TRP A 399 -4.44 24.04 -15.98
CA TRP A 399 -4.23 25.48 -16.17
C TRP A 399 -2.89 25.98 -15.64
N ASN A 400 -2.46 25.50 -14.46
CA ASN A 400 -1.16 25.83 -13.91
C ASN A 400 -0.01 25.43 -14.85
N GLU A 401 -0.16 24.30 -15.53
CA GLU A 401 0.84 23.78 -16.48
C GLU A 401 0.84 24.57 -17.79
N VAL A 402 -0.33 24.89 -18.34
CA VAL A 402 -0.44 25.82 -19.49
C VAL A 402 0.18 27.17 -19.15
N SER A 403 0.06 27.64 -17.91
CA SER A 403 0.68 28.89 -17.49
C SER A 403 2.23 28.81 -17.48
N ALA A 404 2.79 27.60 -17.44
CA ALA A 404 4.22 27.31 -17.55
C ALA A 404 4.67 26.91 -18.97
N VAL A 405 3.83 27.09 -19.99
CA VAL A 405 4.07 26.64 -21.38
C VAL A 405 5.39 27.11 -22.00
N ASN A 406 5.87 28.29 -21.58
CA ASN A 406 7.14 28.85 -22.03
C ASN A 406 8.38 28.07 -21.53
N GLN A 407 8.19 27.12 -20.60
CA GLN A 407 9.23 26.26 -20.02
C GLN A 407 9.04 24.77 -20.39
N MET A 408 8.15 24.48 -21.35
CA MET A 408 7.87 23.10 -21.78
C MET A 408 8.82 22.66 -22.89
N ASP A 409 9.48 21.53 -22.69
CA ASP A 409 10.14 20.78 -23.77
C ASP A 409 9.14 19.90 -24.53
N ALA A 410 9.58 19.27 -25.61
CA ALA A 410 8.73 18.41 -26.43
C ALA A 410 8.10 17.23 -25.65
N HIS A 411 8.80 16.71 -24.64
CA HIS A 411 8.31 15.63 -23.80
C HIS A 411 7.16 16.11 -22.90
N ARG A 412 7.30 17.27 -22.28
CA ARG A 412 6.25 17.95 -21.51
C ARG A 412 4.99 18.23 -22.32
N TYR A 413 5.16 18.71 -23.55
CA TYR A 413 4.04 18.94 -24.47
C TYR A 413 3.28 17.65 -24.81
N SER A 414 3.99 16.55 -25.05
CA SER A 414 3.38 15.24 -25.30
C SER A 414 2.54 14.79 -24.09
N ASN A 415 3.11 14.88 -22.90
CA ASN A 415 2.44 14.52 -21.66
C ASN A 415 1.19 15.38 -21.37
N PHE A 416 1.29 16.69 -21.58
CA PHE A 416 0.16 17.61 -21.49
C PHE A 416 -0.97 17.22 -22.46
N THR A 417 -0.62 16.94 -23.72
CA THR A 417 -1.58 16.55 -24.75
C THR A 417 -2.28 15.24 -24.40
N MET A 418 -1.53 14.24 -23.93
CA MET A 418 -2.09 12.97 -23.46
C MET A 418 -3.06 13.17 -22.29
N HIS A 419 -2.75 14.06 -21.35
CA HIS A 419 -3.67 14.39 -20.27
C HIS A 419 -4.96 15.03 -20.78
N LEU A 420 -4.86 16.02 -21.66
CA LEU A 420 -6.03 16.69 -22.23
C LEU A 420 -6.93 15.69 -22.98
N ILE A 421 -6.33 14.82 -23.81
CA ILE A 421 -7.04 13.76 -24.52
C ILE A 421 -7.74 12.83 -23.53
N GLY A 422 -7.05 12.41 -22.47
CA GLY A 422 -7.61 11.59 -21.41
C GLY A 422 -8.83 12.26 -20.78
N LEU A 423 -8.68 13.49 -20.31
CA LEU A 423 -9.73 14.27 -19.64
C LEU A 423 -10.98 14.43 -20.52
N VAL A 424 -10.79 14.80 -21.80
CA VAL A 424 -11.87 14.91 -22.79
C VAL A 424 -12.54 13.55 -23.03
N THR A 425 -11.76 12.48 -23.12
CA THR A 425 -12.29 11.12 -23.33
C THR A 425 -13.15 10.67 -22.15
N PHE A 426 -12.72 10.94 -20.91
CA PHE A 426 -13.48 10.59 -19.71
C PHE A 426 -14.76 11.41 -19.58
N LEU A 427 -14.70 12.73 -19.84
CA LEU A 427 -15.88 13.60 -19.89
C LEU A 427 -16.91 13.09 -20.90
N ARG A 428 -16.46 12.82 -22.12
CA ARG A 428 -17.34 12.35 -23.20
C ARG A 428 -18.00 11.02 -22.85
N ARG A 429 -17.29 10.13 -22.16
CA ARG A 429 -17.86 8.85 -21.69
C ARG A 429 -18.91 9.05 -20.61
N HIS A 430 -18.66 9.91 -19.62
CA HIS A 430 -19.63 10.23 -18.57
C HIS A 430 -20.92 10.86 -19.12
N VAL A 431 -20.78 11.86 -20.01
CA VAL A 431 -21.95 12.49 -20.66
C VAL A 431 -22.77 11.46 -21.45
N ARG A 432 -22.11 10.52 -22.13
CA ARG A 432 -22.79 9.44 -22.86
C ARG A 432 -23.49 8.43 -21.95
N SER A 433 -22.89 8.06 -20.81
CA SER A 433 -23.54 7.14 -19.85
C SER A 433 -24.77 7.77 -19.20
N GLU A 434 -24.72 9.06 -18.86
CA GLU A 434 -25.90 9.76 -18.33
C GLU A 434 -27.00 9.92 -19.38
N SER A 435 -26.64 10.23 -20.63
CA SER A 435 -27.59 10.33 -21.74
C SER A 435 -28.30 8.98 -22.01
N SER A 436 -27.59 7.86 -21.88
CA SER A 436 -28.16 6.52 -22.07
C SER A 436 -29.03 6.07 -20.90
N LEU A 437 -28.69 6.46 -19.67
CA LEU A 437 -29.54 6.24 -18.49
C LEU A 437 -30.83 7.08 -18.55
N LEU A 438 -30.75 8.33 -19.00
CA LEU A 438 -31.93 9.19 -19.22
C LEU A 438 -32.86 8.63 -20.31
N VAL A 439 -32.30 8.11 -21.41
CA VAL A 439 -33.08 7.47 -22.47
C VAL A 439 -33.74 6.16 -21.99
N CYS A 440 -33.06 5.35 -21.18
CA CYS A 440 -33.64 4.13 -20.59
C CYS A 440 -34.74 4.46 -19.56
N ALA A 441 -34.55 5.49 -18.73
CA ALA A 441 -35.56 5.93 -17.76
C ALA A 441 -36.82 6.48 -18.44
N HIS A 442 -36.68 7.20 -19.56
CA HIS A 442 -37.83 7.65 -20.37
C HIS A 442 -38.49 6.51 -21.15
N GLY A 443 -37.76 5.44 -21.48
CA GLY A 443 -38.32 4.24 -22.09
C GLY A 443 -39.09 3.35 -21.10
N ALA A 444 -38.72 3.33 -19.82
CA ALA A 444 -39.40 2.55 -18.78
C ALA A 444 -40.63 3.25 -18.17
N LEU A 445 -40.80 4.56 -18.43
CA LEU A 445 -41.95 5.36 -18.01
C LEU A 445 -43.03 5.51 -19.12
N ARG A 446 -42.84 4.82 -20.25
CA ARG A 446 -43.85 4.60 -21.29
C ARG A 446 -44.26 3.14 -21.26
#